data_AF-A0A0F9D3C0-F1
#
_entry.id   AF-A0A0F9D3C0-F1
#
_cell.length_a   1.000
_cell.length_b   1.000
_cell.length_c   1.000
_cell.angle_alpha   90.00
_cell.angle_beta   90.00
_cell.angle_gamma   90.00
#
_symmetry.space_group_name_H-M   'P 1'
#
loop_
_entity.id
_entity.type
_entity.pdbx_description
1 polymer ?
#
loop_
_entity_poly.entity_id
_entity_poly.type
_entity_poly.pdbx_seq_one_letter_code
_entity_poly.pdbx_strand_id
1 'polypeptide(L)'
;MSEGTKHDQGKLRYDLIPPDVMDEVAFVLTHGAQKYGDRNWELGIEHSRTIAAAERHIAAFKAREQLDADGNTHHLANAIVELMFTLAHDLRSTEGTDDRGQQVTLHRRQDATP
;
A
#
# COMPACT_ATOMS: atom_id res chain seq x y z
N MET A 1 -0.25 -45.96 -1.62
CA MET A 1 -0.46 -44.77 -2.45
C MET A 1 0.78 -43.90 -2.33
N SER A 2 1.39 -43.48 -3.43
CA SER A 2 2.52 -42.55 -3.42
C SER A 2 1.98 -41.12 -3.51
N GLU A 3 2.22 -40.32 -2.47
CA GLU A 3 1.92 -38.89 -2.45
C GLU A 3 3.06 -38.07 -3.08
N GLY A 4 2.76 -36.90 -3.64
CA GLY A 4 3.75 -36.00 -4.20
C GLY A 4 4.45 -35.17 -3.12
N THR A 5 5.78 -35.09 -3.18
CA THR A 5 6.59 -34.26 -2.28
C THR A 5 6.82 -32.86 -2.86
N LYS A 6 6.64 -31.81 -2.05
CA LYS A 6 7.06 -30.43 -2.37
C LYS A 6 8.15 -29.95 -1.41
N HIS A 7 9.13 -29.21 -1.93
CA HIS A 7 10.16 -28.53 -1.16
C HIS A 7 9.91 -27.02 -1.19
N ASP A 8 9.15 -26.51 -0.22
CA ASP A 8 8.73 -25.10 -0.17
C ASP A 8 9.49 -24.29 0.90
N GLN A 9 10.52 -24.88 1.52
CA GLN A 9 11.37 -24.18 2.48
C GLN A 9 12.06 -22.98 1.82
N GLY A 10 11.94 -21.81 2.45
CA GLY A 10 12.49 -20.54 1.95
C GLY A 10 11.67 -19.84 0.86
N LYS A 11 10.53 -20.40 0.42
CA LYS A 11 9.63 -19.73 -0.52
C LYS A 11 8.70 -18.74 0.19
N LEU A 12 8.18 -17.77 -0.57
CA LEU A 12 7.19 -16.82 -0.09
C LEU A 12 5.92 -17.54 0.38
N ARG A 13 5.42 -17.14 1.54
CA ARG A 13 4.22 -17.68 2.18
C ARG A 13 3.01 -16.83 1.87
N TYR A 14 2.54 -16.89 0.63
CA TYR A 14 1.33 -16.19 0.18
C TYR A 14 0.09 -16.56 1.02
N ASP A 15 0.07 -17.77 1.56
CA ASP A 15 -0.99 -18.27 2.44
C ASP A 15 -1.09 -17.56 3.80
N LEU A 16 -0.09 -16.76 4.19
CA LEU A 16 -0.14 -15.94 5.40
C LEU A 16 -0.80 -14.58 5.18
N ILE A 17 -1.11 -14.21 3.93
CA ILE A 17 -1.84 -12.98 3.65
C ILE A 17 -3.31 -13.22 4.01
N PRO A 18 -3.91 -12.44 4.92
CA PRO A 18 -5.30 -12.63 5.31
C PRO A 18 -6.23 -12.42 4.10
N PRO A 19 -7.09 -13.40 3.75
CA PRO A 19 -7.93 -13.33 2.55
C PRO A 19 -8.97 -12.20 2.63
N ASP A 20 -9.49 -11.92 3.82
CA ASP A 20 -10.39 -10.81 4.10
C ASP A 20 -9.74 -9.44 3.81
N VAL A 21 -8.45 -9.27 4.14
CA VAL A 21 -7.70 -8.06 3.79
C VAL A 21 -7.48 -7.96 2.28
N MET A 22 -7.24 -9.08 1.58
CA MET A 22 -7.12 -9.07 0.12
C MET A 22 -8.42 -8.64 -0.56
N ASP A 23 -9.58 -9.09 -0.06
CA ASP A 23 -10.89 -8.70 -0.59
C ASP A 23 -11.13 -7.18 -0.45
N GLU A 24 -10.77 -6.58 0.69
CA GLU A 24 -10.88 -5.12 0.89
C GLU A 24 -9.97 -4.32 -0.04
N VAL A 25 -8.74 -4.78 -0.26
CA VAL A 25 -7.80 -4.17 -1.22
C VAL A 25 -8.34 -4.29 -2.64
N ALA A 26 -8.88 -5.45 -3.01
CA ALA A 26 -9.49 -5.68 -4.32
C ALA A 26 -10.74 -4.81 -4.52
N PHE A 27 -11.55 -4.59 -3.48
CA PHE A 27 -12.72 -3.73 -3.52
C PHE A 27 -12.33 -2.26 -3.79
N VAL A 28 -11.31 -1.74 -3.10
CA VAL A 28 -10.76 -0.40 -3.36
C VAL A 28 -10.27 -0.26 -4.81
N LEU A 29 -9.50 -1.23 -5.31
CA LEU A 29 -9.02 -1.22 -6.69
C LEU A 29 -10.17 -1.28 -7.71
N THR A 30 -11.22 -2.06 -7.42
CA THR A 30 -12.42 -2.15 -8.26
C THR A 30 -13.15 -0.81 -8.32
N HIS A 31 -13.34 -0.16 -7.17
CA HIS A 31 -13.93 1.18 -7.12
C HIS A 31 -13.06 2.21 -7.87
N GLY A 32 -11.74 2.17 -7.68
CA GLY A 32 -10.80 3.03 -8.39
C GLY A 32 -10.82 2.83 -9.90
N ALA A 33 -10.92 1.59 -10.37
CA ALA A 33 -11.01 1.26 -11.80
C ALA A 33 -12.29 1.82 -12.44
N GLN A 34 -13.42 1.80 -11.74
CA GLN A 34 -14.67 2.43 -12.20
C GLN A 34 -14.53 3.95 -12.36
N LYS A 35 -13.75 4.61 -11.48
CA LYS A 35 -13.58 6.06 -11.45
C LYS A 35 -12.50 6.58 -12.39
N TYR A 36 -11.38 5.87 -12.48
CA TYR A 36 -10.17 6.33 -13.17
C TYR A 36 -9.76 5.45 -14.36
N GLY A 37 -10.46 4.34 -14.59
CA GLY A 37 -10.11 3.34 -15.59
C GLY A 37 -9.14 2.28 -15.07
N ASP A 38 -9.09 1.15 -15.78
CA ASP A 38 -8.25 0.02 -15.44
C ASP A 38 -6.77 0.41 -15.44
N ARG A 39 -6.03 -0.01 -14.39
CA ARG A 39 -4.58 0.16 -14.28
C ARG A 39 -4.09 1.61 -14.41
N ASN A 40 -4.94 2.62 -14.17
CA ASN A 40 -4.57 4.04 -14.28
C ASN A 40 -3.36 4.43 -13.42
N TRP A 41 -3.20 3.81 -12.24
CA TRP A 41 -2.05 4.04 -11.36
C TRP A 41 -0.70 3.69 -12.01
N GLU A 42 -0.66 2.79 -13.00
CA GLU A 42 0.58 2.40 -13.67
C GLU A 42 1.15 3.51 -14.57
N LEU A 43 0.38 4.55 -14.88
CA LEU A 43 0.84 5.72 -15.61
C LEU A 43 1.81 6.59 -14.79
N GLY A 44 1.97 6.27 -13.50
CA GLY A 44 2.85 7.00 -12.58
C GLY A 44 2.07 7.99 -11.73
N ILE A 45 2.24 7.89 -10.42
CA ILE A 45 1.75 8.86 -9.44
C ILE A 45 2.93 9.22 -8.53
N GLU A 46 3.09 10.50 -8.24
CA GLU A 46 4.15 10.99 -7.37
C GLU A 46 4.09 10.33 -5.98
N HIS A 47 5.24 9.89 -5.46
CA HIS A 47 5.36 9.24 -4.15
C HIS A 47 4.76 10.10 -3.04
N SER A 48 5.02 11.41 -3.04
CA SER A 48 4.45 12.32 -2.03
C SER A 48 2.92 12.31 -2.02
N ARG A 49 2.27 12.15 -3.18
CA ARG A 49 0.80 12.17 -3.29
C ARG A 49 0.16 10.91 -2.73
N THR A 50 0.71 9.74 -3.11
CA THR A 50 0.23 8.44 -2.62
C THR A 50 0.48 8.32 -1.10
N ILE A 51 1.67 8.68 -0.62
CA ILE A 51 1.98 8.69 0.81
C ILE A 51 1.05 9.64 1.58
N ALA A 52 0.85 10.88 1.11
CA ALA A 52 -0.04 11.81 1.79
C ALA A 52 -1.52 11.34 1.78
N ALA A 53 -1.97 10.64 0.74
CA ALA A 53 -3.30 10.02 0.70
C ALA A 53 -3.41 8.90 1.74
N ALA A 54 -2.41 8.02 1.84
CA ALA A 54 -2.36 6.99 2.86
C ALA A 54 -2.41 7.59 4.29
N GLU A 55 -1.64 8.65 4.55
CA GLU A 55 -1.63 9.34 5.85
C GLU A 55 -3.00 9.93 6.22
N ARG A 56 -3.74 10.50 5.26
CA ARG A 56 -5.10 11.02 5.50
C ARG A 56 -6.08 9.91 5.87
N HIS A 57 -6.02 8.77 5.19
CA HIS A 57 -6.86 7.61 5.54
C HIS A 57 -6.48 7.03 6.90
N ILE A 58 -5.19 6.96 7.24
CA ILE A 58 -4.74 6.57 8.59
C ILE A 58 -5.25 7.55 9.65
N ALA A 59 -5.20 8.86 9.37
CA ALA A 59 -5.70 9.89 10.29
C ALA A 59 -7.21 9.76 10.53
N ALA A 60 -8.01 9.53 9.49
CA ALA A 60 -9.45 9.31 9.59
C ALA A 60 -9.78 8.03 10.39
N PHE A 61 -9.07 6.93 10.12
CA PHE A 61 -9.20 5.69 10.91
C PHE A 61 -8.89 5.92 12.40
N LYS A 62 -7.83 6.67 12.71
CA LYS A 62 -7.50 7.04 14.10
C LYS A 62 -8.58 7.89 14.74
N ALA A 63 -9.33 8.66 13.95
CA ALA A 63 -10.49 9.43 14.39
C ALA A 63 -11.78 8.59 14.51
N ARG A 64 -11.71 7.25 14.40
CA ARG A 64 -12.84 6.31 14.48
C ARG A 64 -13.82 6.40 13.30
N GLU A 65 -13.35 6.89 12.16
CA GLU A 65 -14.03 6.74 10.88
C GLU A 65 -13.56 5.44 10.23
N GLN A 66 -14.46 4.52 9.88
CA GLN A 66 -14.05 3.21 9.35
C GLN A 66 -14.07 3.19 7.82
N LEU A 67 -15.03 3.89 7.23
CA LEU A 67 -15.32 3.87 5.80
C LEU A 67 -15.16 5.28 5.23
N ASP A 68 -14.59 5.34 4.04
CA ASP A 68 -14.48 6.56 3.26
C ASP A 68 -15.82 6.95 2.64
N ALA A 69 -16.14 8.24 2.67
CA ALA A 69 -17.44 8.76 2.24
C ALA A 69 -17.68 8.63 0.72
N ASP A 70 -16.61 8.72 -0.09
CA ASP A 70 -16.71 8.75 -1.55
C ASP A 70 -16.99 7.37 -2.15
N GLY A 71 -16.57 6.29 -1.48
CA GLY A 71 -16.62 4.94 -2.03
C GLY A 71 -17.16 3.86 -1.10
N ASN A 72 -17.49 4.20 0.16
CA ASN A 72 -17.85 3.23 1.20
C ASN A 72 -16.77 2.14 1.35
N THR A 73 -15.50 2.51 1.17
CA THR A 73 -14.32 1.64 1.23
C THR A 73 -13.63 1.78 2.58
N HIS A 74 -13.03 0.72 3.10
CA HIS A 74 -12.35 0.80 4.40
C HIS A 74 -11.11 1.71 4.34
N HIS A 75 -10.96 2.64 5.29
CA HIS A 75 -9.84 3.60 5.27
C HIS A 75 -8.45 2.92 5.28
N LEU A 76 -8.26 1.88 6.08
CA LEU A 76 -6.98 1.15 6.06
C LEU A 76 -6.73 0.42 4.73
N ALA A 77 -7.78 -0.02 4.02
CA ALA A 77 -7.62 -0.64 2.71
C ALA A 77 -7.18 0.40 1.67
N ASN A 78 -7.75 1.60 1.69
CA ASN A 78 -7.27 2.72 0.87
C ASN A 78 -5.81 3.04 1.18
N ALA A 79 -5.43 3.13 2.46
CA ALA A 79 -4.04 3.38 2.84
C ALA A 79 -3.08 2.29 2.34
N ILE A 80 -3.48 1.01 2.41
CA ILE A 80 -2.71 -0.11 1.86
C ILE A 80 -2.55 0.03 0.34
N VAL A 81 -3.62 0.37 -0.40
CA VAL A 81 -3.58 0.55 -1.85
C VAL A 81 -2.64 1.69 -2.24
N GLU A 82 -2.71 2.82 -1.55
CA GLU A 82 -1.81 3.95 -1.79
C GLU A 82 -0.34 3.58 -1.56
N LEU A 83 -0.03 2.90 -0.45
CA LEU A 83 1.33 2.42 -0.18
C LEU A 83 1.78 1.32 -1.15
N MET A 84 0.85 0.49 -1.64
CA MET A 84 1.12 -0.50 -2.67
C MET A 84 1.51 0.18 -3.99
N PHE A 85 0.86 1.29 -4.37
CA PHE A 85 1.26 2.07 -5.54
C PHE A 85 2.67 2.67 -5.35
N THR A 86 2.94 3.31 -4.20
CA THR A 86 4.28 3.81 -3.88
C THR A 86 5.34 2.71 -3.99
N LEU A 87 5.11 1.56 -3.34
CA LEU A 87 6.05 0.43 -3.34
C LEU A 87 6.23 -0.15 -4.75
N ALA A 88 5.15 -0.26 -5.53
CA ALA A 88 5.22 -0.75 -6.91
C ALA A 88 6.07 0.17 -7.79
N HIS A 89 5.90 1.49 -7.66
CA HIS A 89 6.69 2.46 -8.40
C HIS A 89 8.17 2.44 -8.01
N ASP A 90 8.47 2.38 -6.71
CA ASP A 90 9.84 2.30 -6.18
C ASP A 90 10.55 1.01 -6.63
N LEU A 91 9.91 -0.16 -6.44
CA LEU A 91 10.46 -1.46 -6.86
C LEU A 91 10.68 -1.57 -8.38
N ARG A 92 9.88 -0.85 -9.18
CA ARG A 92 9.99 -0.83 -10.64
C ARG A 92 10.85 0.32 -11.15
N SER A 93 11.31 1.21 -10.27
CA SER A 93 11.99 2.46 -10.64
C SER A 93 11.21 3.24 -11.71
N THR A 94 9.91 3.43 -11.52
CA THR A 94 9.05 4.12 -12.49
C THR A 94 9.49 5.58 -12.64
N GLU A 95 9.91 5.98 -13.84
CA GLU A 95 10.45 7.32 -14.08
C GLU A 95 9.44 8.42 -13.70
N GLY A 96 9.93 9.50 -13.08
CA GLY A 96 9.13 10.67 -12.72
C GLY A 96 8.20 10.51 -11.51
N THR A 97 8.18 9.35 -10.86
CA THR A 97 7.31 9.11 -9.68
C THR A 97 7.98 9.43 -8.34
N ASP A 98 9.32 9.31 -8.25
CA ASP A 98 10.04 9.64 -7.02
C ASP A 98 10.35 11.13 -6.91
N ASP A 99 9.45 11.86 -6.25
CA ASP A 99 9.54 13.29 -5.96
C ASP A 99 10.01 13.59 -4.54
N ARG A 100 10.49 12.57 -3.82
CA ARG A 100 11.07 12.75 -2.49
C ARG A 100 12.32 13.63 -2.62
N GLY A 101 12.47 14.56 -1.68
CA GLY A 101 13.66 15.40 -1.60
C GLY A 101 14.94 14.59 -1.35
N GLN A 102 16.08 15.29 -1.22
CA GLN A 102 17.34 14.64 -0.91
C GLN A 102 17.22 13.75 0.33
N GLN A 103 17.91 12.60 0.30
CA GLN A 103 17.96 11.69 1.44
C GLN A 103 18.44 12.44 2.68
N VAL A 104 17.60 12.48 3.71
CA VAL A 104 17.94 13.08 5.00
C VAL A 104 18.36 11.99 5.95
N THR A 105 19.54 12.12 6.55
CA THR A 105 19.95 11.30 7.69
C THR A 105 19.15 11.74 8.91
N LEU A 106 18.16 10.95 9.31
CA LEU A 106 17.43 11.20 10.54
C LEU A 106 18.31 10.81 11.74
N HIS A 107 18.84 11.80 12.45
CA HIS A 107 19.43 11.57 13.77
C HIS A 107 18.28 11.32 14.76
N ARG A 108 18.10 10.05 15.18
CA ARG A 108 17.07 9.74 16.16
C ARG A 108 17.46 10.38 17.48
N ARG A 109 16.54 11.15 18.08
CA ARG A 109 16.74 11.81 19.38
C ARG A 109 17.00 10.81 20.52
N GLN A 110 16.75 9.51 20.29
CA GLN A 110 16.99 8.43 21.25
C GLN A 110 18.45 7.95 21.28
N ASP A 111 19.30 8.41 20.35
CA ASP A 111 20.72 8.06 20.31
C ASP A 111 21.57 8.93 21.26
N ALA A 112 20.95 9.92 21.93
CA ALA A 112 21.53 10.65 23.05
C ALA A 112 21.20 9.91 24.36
N THR A 113 22.02 8.93 24.73
CA THR A 113 22.07 8.43 26.12
C THR A 113 22.50 9.57 27.05
N PRO A 114 21.99 9.63 28.29
CA PRO A 114 22.16 10.76 29.21
C PRO A 114 23.62 11.01 29.63
#